data_AF-A0A2R4SVS2-F1
#
_entry.id   AF-A0A2R4SVS2-F1
#
_cell.length_a   1.000
_cell.length_b   1.000
_cell.length_c   1.000
_cell.angle_alpha   90.00
_cell.angle_beta   90.00
_cell.angle_gamma   90.00
#
_symmetry.space_group_name_H-M   'P 1'
#
loop_
_entity.id
_entity.type
_entity.pdbx_description
1 polymer ?
#
loop_
_entity_poly.entity_id
_entity_poly.type
_entity_poly.pdbx_seq_one_letter_code
_entity_poly.pdbx_strand_id
1 'polypeptide(L)' 'MTAVTSRVCAVHWTTAGRIASRPATYAHRADFLATRFAREALNPRDSGARWCSSVMLRELSPMIGRSPA' A
#
# COMPACT_ATOMS: atom_id res chain seq x y z
N MET A 1 5.65 -2.91 8.61
CA MET A 1 5.17 -2.80 7.21
C MET A 1 4.38 -4.03 6.76
N THR A 2 4.98 -5.21 6.61
CA THR A 2 4.30 -6.42 6.06
C THR A 2 2.94 -6.75 6.68
N ALA A 3 2.83 -6.70 8.02
CA ALA A 3 1.56 -6.96 8.72
C ALA A 3 0.45 -5.97 8.32
N VAL A 4 0.78 -4.69 8.25
CA VAL A 4 -0.16 -3.64 7.84
C VAL A 4 -0.56 -3.84 6.38
N THR A 5 0.39 -4.09 5.48
CA THR A 5 0.09 -4.36 4.07
C THR A 5 -0.79 -5.59 3.89
N SER A 6 -0.55 -6.67 4.64
CA SER A 6 -1.38 -7.88 4.59
C SER A 6 -2.81 -7.60 5.02
N ARG A 7 -2.99 -6.91 6.15
CA ARG A 7 -4.31 -6.53 6.68
C ARG A 7 -5.05 -5.54 5.78
N VAL A 8 -4.41 -4.42 5.43
CA VAL A 8 -5.03 -3.30 4.70
C VAL A 8 -5.38 -3.68 3.27
N CYS A 9 -4.51 -4.42 2.59
CA CYS A 9 -4.74 -4.85 1.20
C CYS A 9 -5.46 -6.21 1.11
N ALA A 10 -5.73 -6.87 2.24
CA ALA A 10 -6.31 -8.21 2.31
C ALA A 10 -5.55 -9.24 1.44
N VAL A 11 -4.22 -9.23 1.52
CA VAL A 11 -3.35 -10.14 0.76
C VAL A 11 -2.56 -11.05 1.70
N HIS A 12 -2.20 -12.24 1.21
CA HIS A 12 -1.39 -13.20 1.96
C HIS A 12 -0.07 -12.57 2.44
N TRP A 13 0.42 -12.98 3.62
CA TRP A 13 1.61 -12.45 4.26
C TRP A 13 2.83 -12.39 3.33
N THR A 14 3.09 -13.48 2.59
CA THR A 14 4.20 -13.55 1.61
C THR A 14 4.08 -12.49 0.52
N THR A 15 2.87 -12.29 -0.01
CA THR A 15 2.60 -11.26 -1.03
C THR A 15 2.74 -9.87 -0.44
N ALA A 16 2.24 -9.65 0.78
CA ALA A 16 2.40 -8.40 1.50
C ALA A 16 3.88 -8.04 1.70
N GLY A 17 4.72 -9.02 2.05
CA GLY A 17 6.15 -8.82 2.22
C GLY A 17 6.82 -8.40 0.92
N ARG A 18 6.45 -9.03 -0.20
CA ARG A 18 6.95 -8.66 -1.53
C ARG A 18 6.53 -7.23 -1.90
N ILE A 19 5.25 -6.88 -1.71
CA ILE A 19 4.74 -5.53 -1.97
C ILE A 19 5.48 -4.48 -1.12
N ALA A 20 5.64 -4.73 0.17
CA ALA A 20 6.31 -3.81 1.08
C ALA A 20 7.80 -3.63 0.76
N SER A 21 8.48 -4.68 0.27
CA SER A 21 9.90 -4.62 -0.09
C SER A 21 10.17 -4.00 -1.46
N ARG A 22 9.25 -4.18 -2.41
CA ARG A 22 9.41 -3.80 -3.83
C ARG A 22 8.08 -3.33 -4.42
N PRO A 23 7.53 -2.19 -3.96
CA PRO A 23 6.24 -1.70 -4.42
C PRO A 23 6.22 -1.41 -5.94
N ALA A 24 7.37 -1.03 -6.51
CA ALA A 24 7.56 -0.81 -7.94
C ALA A 24 7.15 -1.98 -8.84
N THR A 25 7.38 -3.23 -8.39
CA THR A 25 7.01 -4.44 -9.14
C THR A 25 5.49 -4.60 -9.27
N TYR A 26 4.72 -3.88 -8.46
CA TYR A 26 3.27 -3.94 -8.41
C TYR A 26 2.61 -2.69 -9.01
N ALA A 27 3.31 -1.95 -9.89
CA ALA A 27 2.80 -0.76 -10.57
C ALA A 27 1.44 -0.99 -11.25
N HIS A 28 1.23 -2.16 -11.88
CA HIS A 28 -0.04 -2.56 -12.50
C HIS A 28 -1.24 -2.63 -11.53
N ARG A 29 -1.00 -2.62 -10.21
CA ARG A 29 -2.01 -2.58 -9.14
C ARG A 29 -1.87 -1.34 -8.26
N ALA A 30 -1.10 -0.33 -8.68
CA ALA A 30 -0.81 0.84 -7.86
C ALA A 30 -2.08 1.53 -7.37
N ASP A 31 -3.10 1.70 -8.22
CA ASP A 31 -4.36 2.36 -7.86
C ASP A 31 -5.15 1.58 -6.81
N PHE A 32 -5.19 0.25 -6.93
CA PHE A 32 -5.83 -0.63 -5.95
C PHE A 32 -5.13 -0.52 -4.59
N LEU A 33 -3.80 -0.61 -4.57
CA LEU A 33 -3.01 -0.54 -3.35
C LEU A 33 -3.13 0.85 -2.71
N ALA A 34 -3.00 1.91 -3.51
CA ALA A 34 -3.10 3.29 -3.07
C ALA A 34 -4.47 3.59 -2.46
N THR A 35 -5.56 3.13 -3.08
CA THR A 35 -6.91 3.32 -2.54
C THR A 35 -7.05 2.70 -1.14
N ARG A 36 -6.50 1.51 -0.93
CA ARG A 36 -6.57 0.81 0.36
C ARG A 36 -5.73 1.51 1.43
N PHE A 37 -4.50 1.90 1.10
CA PHE A 37 -3.64 2.63 2.03
C PHE A 37 -4.16 4.04 2.32
N ALA A 38 -4.77 4.73 1.34
CA ALA A 38 -5.39 6.04 1.56
C ALA A 38 -6.52 5.97 2.58
N ARG A 39 -7.36 4.93 2.52
CA ARG A 39 -8.40 4.71 3.52
C ARG A 39 -7.82 4.47 4.92
N GLU A 40 -6.77 3.66 5.05
CA GLU A 40 -6.15 3.41 6.35
C GLU A 40 -5.35 4.62 6.87
N ALA A 41 -4.76 5.44 5.99
CA ALA A 41 -4.06 6.67 6.36
C ALA A 41 -4.99 7.72 7.00
N LEU A 42 -6.31 7.60 6.81
CA LEU A 42 -7.32 8.45 7.45
C LEU A 42 -7.97 7.78 8.67
N ASN A 43 -7.61 6.54 8.99
CA ASN A 43 -8.16 5.82 10.14
C ASN A 43 -7.53 6.34 11.44
N PRO A 44 -8.31 6.93 12.37
CA PRO A 44 -7.76 7.48 13.61
C PRO A 44 -7.47 6.41 14.67
N ARG A 45 -7.95 5.16 14.49
CA ARG A 45 -7.93 4.12 15.52
C ARG A 45 -6.60 3.40 15.67
N ASP A 46 -5.75 3.46 14.65
CA ASP A 46 -4.46 2.74 14.61
C ASP A 46 -3.39 3.66 14.02
N SER A 47 -2.66 4.37 14.89
CA SER A 47 -1.62 5.33 14.49
C SER A 47 -0.45 4.66 13.77
N GLY A 48 -0.13 3.41 14.12
CA GLY A 48 0.95 2.63 13.51
C GLY A 48 0.60 2.23 12.09
N ALA A 49 -0.60 1.70 11.88
CA ALA A 49 -1.08 1.37 10.54
C ALA A 49 -1.30 2.60 9.68
N ARG A 50 -1.75 3.71 10.28
CA ARG A 50 -1.85 5.01 9.62
C ARG A 50 -0.50 5.46 9.06
N TRP A 51 0.54 5.50 9.89
CA TRP A 51 1.89 5.86 9.47
C TRP A 51 2.43 4.93 8.38
N CYS A 52 2.30 3.61 8.58
CA CYS A 52 2.74 2.61 7.58
C CYS A 52 2.04 2.81 6.23
N SER A 53 0.75 3.14 6.25
CA SER A 53 -0.03 3.37 5.04
C SER A 53 0.38 4.67 4.33
N SER A 54 0.67 5.74 5.08
CA SER A 54 1.22 6.98 4.53
C SER A 54 2.59 6.77 3.87
N VAL A 55 3.47 5.96 4.48
CA VAL A 55 4.76 5.60 3.87
C VAL A 55 4.55 4.81 2.57
N MET A 56 3.67 3.80 2.57
CA MET A 56 3.37 3.05 1.34
C MET A 56 2.78 3.93 0.24
N LEU A 57 1.93 4.90 0.58
CA LEU A 57 1.41 5.88 -0.39
C LEU A 57 2.52 6.72 -1.01
N ARG A 58 3.50 7.17 -0.21
CA ARG A 58 4.66 7.91 -0.71
C ARG A 58 5.45 7.07 -1.71
N GLU A 59 5.69 5.80 -1.39
CA GLU A 59 6.39 4.86 -2.29
C GLU A 59 5.57 4.54 -3.55
N LEU A 60 4.24 4.55 -3.46
CA LEU A 60 3.35 4.30 -4.59
C LEU A 60 3.14 5.52 -5.50
N SER A 61 3.29 6.72 -4.96
CA SER A 61 3.02 8.00 -5.64
C SER A 61 3.62 8.12 -7.05
N PRO A 62 4.85 7.65 -7.34
CA PRO A 62 5.42 7.74 -8.69
C PRO A 62 4.71 6.87 -9.74
N MET A 63 3.91 5.89 -9.33
CA MET A 63 3.24 4.92 -10.21
C MET A 63 1.77 5.24 -10.43
N ILE A 64 1.14 5.99 -9.53
CA ILE A 64 -0.26 6.40 -9.62
C ILE A 64 -0.39 7.41 -10.79
N GLY A 65 -1.30 7.14 -11.73
CA GLY A 65 -1.51 7.98 -12.92
C GLY A 65 -0.57 7.72 -14.10
N ARG A 66 0.33 6.72 -14.00
CA ARG A 66 1.17 6.27 -15.14
C ARG A 66 0.67 4.99 -15.81
N SER A 67 -0.52 4.49 -15.45
CA SER A 67 -1.10 3.28 -16.05
C SER A 67 -1.33 3.50 -17.56
N PRO A 68 -0.71 2.70 -18.45
CA PRO A 68 -1.10 2.68 -19.85
C PRO A 68 -2.53 2.12 -19.92
N ALA A 69 -3.38 2.82 -20.66
CA ALA A 69 -4.75 2.39 -20.98
C ALA A 69 -4.76 1.07 -21.77
#